data_AF-A0AA36J194-F1
#
_entry.id   AF-A0AA36J194-F1
#
_cell.length_a   1.000
_cell.length_b   1.000
_cell.length_c   1.000
_cell.angle_alpha   90.00
_cell.angle_beta   90.00
_cell.angle_gamma   90.00
#
_symmetry.space_group_name_H-M   'P 1'
#
loop_
_entity.id
_entity.type
_entity.pdbx_description
1 polymer ?
#
loop_
_entity_poly.entity_id
_entity_poly.type
_entity_poly.pdbx_seq_one_letter_code
_entity_poly.pdbx_strand_id
1 'polypeptide(L)'
;MQMKLDKFTNVKKAMDDMVFALKKEQEDEVKQKDFCIAELRETQLQSEDKTRSKEALLAKEQAIDLEKPKSEMETLQGEIAEMQKQLQLAGQNREKENTEFQKVVEEQRQTATLLKQALQVLGKFYNKGAFVQGSAVQPKAPGGFKDYQANGKSFGVMSMLQQLVDDTTAMEAEAVRAEKSAQTAYEAFAKDTTESITAKEMRPSPPRNPLRPSSRRRWRRPSARGRARRRSWGPCRRRRRSSMKPATGCSRTSRPGRAPATRRWTL
;
A
#
# COMPACT_ATOMS: atom_id res chain seq x y z
N MET A 1 91.00 -20.38 -52.66
CA MET A 1 90.20 -19.16 -52.94
C MET A 1 88.78 -19.19 -52.32
N GLN A 2 88.56 -19.91 -51.21
CA GLN A 2 87.22 -20.14 -50.64
C GLN A 2 86.77 -19.08 -49.60
N MET A 3 87.69 -18.38 -48.93
CA MET A 3 87.34 -17.40 -47.88
C MET A 3 86.60 -16.14 -48.38
N LYS A 4 86.54 -15.89 -49.70
CA LYS A 4 85.82 -14.75 -50.28
C LYS A 4 84.33 -15.07 -50.58
N LEU A 5 83.97 -16.35 -50.79
CA LEU A 5 82.60 -16.77 -51.11
C LEU A 5 81.74 -16.94 -49.84
N ASP A 6 82.34 -17.44 -48.74
CA ASP A 6 81.61 -17.68 -47.49
C ASP A 6 81.01 -16.40 -46.87
N LYS A 7 81.68 -15.25 -47.06
CA LYS A 7 81.20 -13.95 -46.59
C LYS A 7 79.92 -13.50 -47.31
N PHE A 8 79.76 -13.80 -48.60
CA PHE A 8 78.54 -13.47 -49.36
C PHE A 8 77.37 -14.42 -49.05
N THR A 9 77.63 -15.68 -48.75
CA THR A 9 76.58 -16.62 -48.29
C THR A 9 75.96 -16.23 -46.95
N ASN A 10 76.72 -15.61 -46.04
CA ASN A 10 76.18 -15.10 -44.78
C ASN A 10 75.27 -13.89 -44.99
N VAL A 11 75.62 -13.00 -45.94
CA VAL A 11 74.76 -11.85 -46.32
C VAL A 11 73.48 -12.33 -46.99
N LYS A 12 73.53 -13.30 -47.91
CA LYS A 12 72.32 -13.89 -48.53
C LYS A 12 71.40 -14.53 -47.50
N LYS A 13 71.94 -15.32 -46.56
CA LYS A 13 71.16 -15.89 -45.44
C LYS A 13 70.52 -14.81 -44.56
N ALA A 14 71.25 -13.72 -44.26
CA ALA A 14 70.69 -12.60 -43.52
C ALA A 14 69.58 -11.87 -44.30
N MET A 15 69.69 -11.74 -45.62
CA MET A 15 68.63 -11.20 -46.47
C MET A 15 67.41 -12.13 -46.54
N ASP A 16 67.61 -13.44 -46.69
CA ASP A 16 66.52 -14.42 -46.68
C ASP A 16 65.80 -14.47 -45.32
N ASP A 17 66.55 -14.37 -44.21
CA ASP A 17 65.99 -14.27 -42.85
C ASP A 17 65.18 -12.98 -42.66
N MET A 18 65.65 -11.84 -43.20
CA MET A 18 64.91 -10.57 -43.16
C MET A 18 63.67 -10.59 -44.06
N VAL A 19 63.74 -11.19 -45.26
CA VAL A 19 62.57 -11.36 -46.15
C VAL A 19 61.52 -12.26 -45.51
N PHE A 20 61.94 -13.32 -44.80
CA PHE A 20 61.03 -14.17 -44.05
C PHE A 20 60.39 -13.46 -42.85
N ALA A 21 61.16 -12.64 -42.12
CA ALA A 21 60.62 -11.81 -41.04
C ALA A 21 59.60 -10.79 -41.56
N LEU A 22 59.92 -10.07 -42.64
CA LEU A 22 59.03 -9.09 -43.27
C LEU A 22 57.72 -9.70 -43.79
N LYS A 23 57.77 -10.92 -44.33
CA LYS A 23 56.55 -11.64 -44.75
C LYS A 23 55.66 -12.03 -43.57
N LYS A 24 56.26 -12.43 -42.44
CA LYS A 24 55.51 -12.71 -41.20
C LYS A 24 54.90 -11.45 -40.60
N GLU A 25 55.66 -10.36 -40.56
CA GLU A 25 55.18 -9.05 -40.10
C GLU A 25 54.02 -8.57 -40.97
N GLN A 26 54.09 -8.73 -42.30
CA GLN A 26 52.98 -8.44 -43.21
C GLN A 26 51.73 -9.28 -42.90
N GLU A 27 51.86 -10.58 -42.68
CA GLU A 27 50.71 -11.44 -42.33
C GLU A 27 50.06 -11.02 -41.00
N ASP A 28 50.87 -10.62 -40.00
CA ASP A 28 50.37 -10.20 -38.69
C ASP A 28 49.77 -8.78 -38.73
N GLU A 29 50.32 -7.87 -39.54
CA GLU A 29 49.73 -6.55 -39.81
C GLU A 29 48.37 -6.67 -40.51
N VAL A 30 48.23 -7.58 -41.47
CA VAL A 30 46.94 -7.83 -42.14
C VAL A 30 45.90 -8.34 -41.13
N LYS A 31 46.26 -9.32 -40.29
CA LYS A 31 45.35 -9.81 -39.22
C LYS A 31 44.96 -8.71 -38.24
N GLN A 32 45.91 -7.86 -37.85
CA GLN A 32 45.64 -6.77 -36.90
C GLN A 32 44.78 -5.67 -37.53
N LYS A 33 44.97 -5.38 -38.82
CA LYS A 33 44.11 -4.47 -39.58
C LYS A 33 42.68 -5.02 -39.68
N ASP A 34 42.53 -6.30 -40.02
CA ASP A 34 41.22 -6.93 -40.13
C ASP A 34 40.49 -6.97 -38.79
N PHE A 35 41.20 -7.26 -37.69
CA PHE A 35 40.68 -7.16 -36.33
C PHE A 35 40.23 -5.73 -36.00
N CYS A 36 41.08 -4.73 -36.28
CA CYS A 36 40.76 -3.32 -36.03
C CYS A 36 39.51 -2.88 -36.80
N ILE A 37 39.40 -3.26 -38.07
CA ILE A 37 38.23 -2.93 -38.91
C ILE A 37 36.96 -3.62 -38.40
N ALA A 38 37.04 -4.90 -38.01
CA ALA A 38 35.91 -5.65 -37.48
C ALA A 38 35.40 -5.06 -36.16
N GLU A 39 36.29 -4.80 -35.21
CA GLU A 39 35.97 -4.21 -33.91
C GLU A 39 35.42 -2.79 -34.03
N LEU A 40 35.95 -1.97 -34.95
CA LEU A 40 35.42 -0.63 -35.22
C LEU A 40 34.00 -0.69 -35.75
N ARG A 41 33.68 -1.62 -36.66
CA ARG A 41 32.31 -1.81 -37.16
C ARG A 41 31.37 -2.31 -36.07
N GLU A 42 31.79 -3.29 -35.28
CA GLU A 42 30.98 -3.80 -34.18
C GLU A 42 30.71 -2.70 -33.14
N THR A 43 31.73 -1.92 -32.79
CA THR A 43 31.59 -0.79 -31.85
C THR A 43 30.64 0.28 -32.41
N GLN A 44 30.72 0.59 -33.70
CA GLN A 44 29.80 1.53 -34.35
C GLN A 44 28.35 1.02 -34.29
N LEU A 45 28.10 -0.23 -34.68
CA LEU A 45 26.76 -0.84 -34.60
C LEU A 45 26.22 -0.83 -33.17
N GLN A 46 27.03 -1.27 -32.20
CA GLN A 46 26.64 -1.25 -30.79
C GLN A 46 26.38 0.17 -30.28
N SER A 47 27.11 1.18 -30.76
CA SER A 47 26.88 2.58 -30.40
C SER A 47 25.56 3.07 -30.97
N GLU A 48 25.26 2.78 -32.24
CA GLU A 48 24.01 3.16 -32.89
C GLU A 48 22.80 2.49 -32.24
N ASP A 49 22.89 1.20 -31.90
CA ASP A 49 21.82 0.50 -31.20
C ASP A 49 21.59 1.08 -29.78
N LYS A 50 22.68 1.44 -29.09
CA LYS A 50 22.61 2.10 -27.77
C LYS A 50 22.05 3.52 -27.87
N THR A 51 22.38 4.30 -28.90
CA THR A 51 21.79 5.63 -29.09
C THR A 51 20.32 5.55 -29.46
N ARG A 52 19.93 4.64 -30.37
CA ARG A 52 18.52 4.39 -30.73
C ARG A 52 17.70 3.95 -29.51
N SER A 53 18.21 3.01 -28.73
CA SER A 53 17.52 2.56 -27.50
C SER A 53 17.44 3.67 -26.45
N LYS A 54 18.48 4.49 -26.30
CA LYS A 54 18.46 5.67 -25.42
C LYS A 54 17.41 6.68 -25.87
N GLU A 55 17.35 7.02 -27.16
CA GLU A 55 16.36 7.94 -27.72
C GLU A 55 14.93 7.40 -27.56
N ALA A 56 14.72 6.10 -27.80
CA ALA A 56 13.43 5.45 -27.59
C ALA A 56 13.01 5.46 -26.11
N LEU A 57 13.94 5.29 -25.17
CA LEU A 57 13.66 5.40 -23.73
C LEU A 57 13.37 6.85 -23.32
N LEU A 58 14.12 7.83 -23.83
CA LEU A 58 13.87 9.25 -23.58
C LEU A 58 12.51 9.70 -24.12
N ALA A 59 12.12 9.23 -25.31
CA ALA A 59 10.80 9.48 -25.87
C ALA A 59 9.69 8.88 -24.99
N LYS A 60 9.89 7.67 -24.46
CA LYS A 60 8.97 7.05 -23.49
C LYS A 60 8.90 7.81 -22.18
N GLU A 61 10.01 8.32 -21.66
CA GLU A 61 10.04 9.14 -20.45
C GLU A 61 9.25 10.45 -20.63
N GLN A 62 9.40 11.12 -21.77
CA GLN A 62 8.68 12.36 -22.09
C GLN A 62 7.20 12.14 -22.39
N ALA A 63 6.83 10.95 -22.90
CA ALA A 63 5.43 10.59 -23.15
C ALA A 63 4.65 10.27 -21.87
N ILE A 64 5.32 10.07 -20.72
CA ILE A 64 4.64 9.86 -19.44
C ILE A 64 4.17 11.21 -18.91
N ASP A 65 2.87 11.47 -19.07
CA ASP A 65 2.18 12.59 -18.43
C ASP A 65 2.07 12.34 -16.91
N LEU A 66 2.94 13.01 -16.14
CA LEU A 66 2.97 12.94 -14.69
C LEU A 66 2.04 13.98 -14.04
N GLU A 67 1.46 14.91 -14.78
CA GLU A 67 0.65 16.01 -14.22
C GLU A 67 -0.73 15.51 -13.82
N LYS A 68 -1.38 14.73 -14.69
CA LYS A 68 -2.67 14.09 -14.39
C LYS A 68 -2.66 13.28 -13.09
N PRO A 69 -1.79 12.26 -12.92
CA PRO A 69 -1.79 11.47 -11.69
C PRO A 69 -1.40 12.28 -10.45
N LYS A 70 -0.64 13.39 -10.57
CA LYS A 70 -0.37 14.29 -9.43
C LYS A 70 -1.62 15.09 -9.04
N SER A 71 -2.30 15.70 -9.99
CA SER A 71 -3.54 16.44 -9.74
C SER A 71 -4.61 15.54 -9.12
N GLU A 72 -4.77 14.31 -9.62
CA GLU A 72 -5.70 13.33 -9.06
C GLU A 72 -5.31 12.87 -7.65
N MET A 73 -4.02 12.82 -7.31
CA MET A 73 -3.59 12.50 -5.94
C MET A 73 -3.95 13.64 -4.97
N GLU A 74 -3.75 14.89 -5.37
CA GLU A 74 -4.10 16.05 -4.54
C GLU A 74 -5.61 16.13 -4.31
N THR A 75 -6.44 15.89 -5.34
CA THR A 75 -7.90 15.84 -5.19
C THR A 75 -8.33 14.68 -4.29
N LEU A 76 -7.79 13.47 -4.49
CA LEU A 76 -8.13 12.31 -3.66
C LEU A 76 -7.71 12.49 -2.20
N GLN A 77 -6.56 13.11 -1.93
CA GLN A 77 -6.14 13.45 -0.56
C GLN A 77 -7.06 14.48 0.10
N GLY A 78 -7.50 15.49 -0.67
CA GLY A 78 -8.51 16.46 -0.22
C GLY A 78 -9.83 15.77 0.14
N GLU A 79 -10.34 14.92 -0.76
CA GLU A 79 -11.57 14.16 -0.54
C GLU A 79 -11.47 13.20 0.66
N ILE A 80 -10.34 12.52 0.87
CA ILE A 80 -10.14 11.67 2.06
C ILE A 80 -10.20 12.51 3.34
N ALA A 81 -9.51 13.65 3.36
CA ALA A 81 -9.51 14.54 4.53
C ALA A 81 -10.91 15.11 4.83
N GLU A 82 -11.68 15.43 3.78
CA GLU A 82 -13.07 15.86 3.92
C GLU A 82 -13.98 14.74 4.44
N MET A 83 -13.88 13.53 3.90
CA MET A 83 -14.66 12.37 4.37
C MET A 83 -14.33 12.02 5.82
N GLN A 84 -13.06 12.09 6.23
CA GLN A 84 -12.66 11.88 7.63
C GLN A 84 -13.25 12.94 8.58
N LYS A 85 -13.27 14.22 8.16
CA LYS A 85 -13.93 15.29 8.93
C LYS A 85 -15.43 15.04 9.04
N GLN A 86 -16.09 14.67 7.94
CA GLN A 86 -17.52 14.37 7.94
C GLN A 86 -17.85 13.20 8.87
N LEU A 87 -17.02 12.15 8.90
CA LEU A 87 -17.19 11.02 9.81
C LEU A 87 -17.06 11.44 11.28
N GLN A 88 -16.08 12.30 11.61
CA GLN A 88 -15.92 12.84 12.96
C GLN A 88 -17.10 13.72 13.38
N LEU A 89 -17.57 14.61 12.50
CA LEU A 89 -18.73 15.47 12.76
C LEU A 89 -20.00 14.65 12.93
N ALA A 90 -20.20 13.63 12.09
CA ALA A 90 -21.31 12.69 12.22
C ALA A 90 -21.26 11.95 13.56
N GLY A 91 -20.07 11.47 13.99
CA GLY A 91 -19.89 10.85 15.30
C GLY A 91 -20.24 11.77 16.48
N GLN A 92 -19.80 13.03 16.44
CA GLN A 92 -20.13 14.02 17.47
C GLN A 92 -21.62 14.36 17.51
N ASN A 93 -22.27 14.45 16.34
CA ASN A 93 -23.71 14.70 16.29
C ASN A 93 -24.49 13.51 16.85
N ARG A 94 -24.10 12.28 16.55
CA ARG A 94 -24.72 11.08 17.13
C ARG A 94 -24.56 10.98 18.64
N GLU A 95 -23.41 11.40 19.19
CA GLU A 95 -23.22 11.48 20.63
C GLU A 95 -24.21 12.46 21.26
N LYS A 96 -24.36 13.65 20.68
CA LYS A 96 -25.33 14.66 21.14
C LYS A 96 -26.78 14.15 21.03
N GLU A 97 -27.17 13.64 19.88
CA GLU A 97 -28.51 13.08 19.63
C GLU A 97 -28.84 11.96 20.62
N ASN A 98 -27.90 11.06 20.93
CA ASN A 98 -28.10 9.99 21.90
C ASN A 98 -28.26 10.54 23.33
N THR A 99 -27.48 11.56 23.72
CA THR A 99 -27.64 12.20 25.05
C THR A 99 -28.98 12.93 25.17
N GLU A 100 -29.45 13.57 24.11
CA GLU A 100 -30.76 14.23 24.07
C GLU A 100 -31.88 13.20 24.10
N PHE A 101 -31.75 12.11 23.34
CA PHE A 101 -32.68 10.99 23.34
C PHE A 101 -32.83 10.37 24.74
N GLN A 102 -31.72 10.13 25.45
CA GLN A 102 -31.76 9.61 26.82
C GLN A 102 -32.54 10.52 27.76
N LYS A 103 -32.28 11.83 27.71
CA LYS A 103 -33.01 12.83 28.51
C LYS A 103 -34.49 12.82 28.17
N VAL A 104 -34.86 12.85 26.89
CA VAL A 104 -36.25 12.84 26.46
C VAL A 104 -36.96 11.57 26.93
N VAL A 105 -36.36 10.39 26.78
CA VAL A 105 -36.96 9.12 27.24
C VAL A 105 -37.11 9.11 28.76
N GLU A 106 -36.11 9.59 29.51
CA GLU A 106 -36.20 9.71 30.96
C GLU A 106 -37.33 10.65 31.39
N GLU A 107 -37.43 11.83 30.76
CA GLU A 107 -38.49 12.81 31.02
C GLU A 107 -39.88 12.24 30.67
N GLN A 108 -40.03 11.53 29.55
CA GLN A 108 -41.29 10.90 29.16
C GLN A 108 -41.70 9.77 30.13
N ARG A 109 -40.73 9.00 30.65
CA ARG A 109 -41.00 7.98 31.68
C ARG A 109 -41.40 8.60 33.02
N GLN A 110 -40.71 9.67 33.42
CA GLN A 110 -41.02 10.39 34.65
C GLN A 110 -42.42 11.04 34.57
N THR A 111 -42.76 11.66 33.44
CA THR A 111 -44.10 12.24 33.23
C THR A 111 -45.19 11.16 33.20
N ALA A 112 -44.99 10.04 32.51
CA ALA A 112 -45.94 8.92 32.51
C ALA A 112 -46.15 8.33 33.92
N THR A 113 -45.11 8.22 34.74
CA THR A 113 -45.24 7.74 36.14
C THR A 113 -45.96 8.75 37.02
N LEU A 114 -45.68 10.06 36.89
CA LEU A 114 -46.38 11.12 37.60
C LEU A 114 -47.87 11.17 37.24
N LEU A 115 -48.21 11.06 35.95
CA LEU A 115 -49.60 11.04 35.48
C LEU A 115 -50.36 9.80 36.01
N LYS A 116 -49.71 8.63 36.04
CA LYS A 116 -50.28 7.42 36.65
C LYS A 116 -50.53 7.57 38.15
N GLN A 117 -49.62 8.22 38.88
CA GLN A 117 -49.80 8.52 40.30
C GLN A 117 -50.98 9.49 40.53
N ALA A 118 -51.11 10.53 39.69
CA ALA A 118 -52.23 11.46 39.75
C ALA A 118 -53.57 10.75 39.50
N LEU A 119 -53.63 9.87 38.49
CA LEU A 119 -54.80 9.02 38.21
C LEU A 119 -55.15 8.12 39.40
N GLN A 120 -54.16 7.55 40.11
CA GLN A 120 -54.41 6.74 41.30
C GLN A 120 -55.00 7.55 42.47
N VAL A 121 -54.52 8.77 42.71
CA VAL A 121 -55.05 9.65 43.78
C VAL A 121 -56.48 10.09 43.45
N LEU A 122 -56.72 10.53 42.21
CA LEU A 122 -58.05 10.91 41.75
C LEU A 122 -59.00 9.71 41.76
N GLY A 123 -58.54 8.55 41.31
CA GLY A 123 -59.29 7.29 41.33
C GLY A 123 -59.74 6.92 42.74
N LYS A 124 -58.87 7.03 43.74
CA LYS A 124 -59.21 6.78 45.15
C LYS A 124 -60.24 7.77 45.70
N PHE A 125 -60.32 9.00 45.18
CA PHE A 125 -61.29 10.02 45.62
C PHE A 125 -62.67 9.83 44.97
N TYR A 126 -62.70 9.66 43.64
CA TYR A 126 -63.96 9.58 42.89
C TYR A 126 -64.60 8.18 42.89
N ASN A 127 -63.81 7.10 42.95
CA ASN A 127 -64.36 5.74 43.09
C ASN A 127 -64.93 5.47 44.50
N LYS A 128 -64.46 6.19 45.53
CA LYS A 128 -65.08 6.14 46.86
C LYS A 128 -66.46 6.80 46.89
N GLY A 129 -66.72 7.80 46.04
CA GLY A 129 -68.04 8.42 45.90
C GLY A 129 -69.11 7.48 45.32
N ALA A 130 -68.72 6.59 44.39
CA ALA A 130 -69.63 5.60 43.81
C ALA A 130 -70.05 4.50 44.81
N PHE A 131 -69.25 4.21 45.83
CA PHE A 131 -69.60 3.29 46.92
C PHE A 131 -70.37 3.97 48.07
N VAL A 132 -70.41 5.31 48.10
CA VAL A 132 -71.00 6.12 49.19
C VAL A 132 -72.37 6.69 48.81
N GLN A 133 -72.86 6.44 47.60
CA GLN A 133 -74.29 6.64 47.26
C GLN A 133 -75.26 5.71 48.01
N GLY A 134 -74.77 4.94 49.00
CA GLY A 134 -75.58 4.24 50.00
C GLY A 134 -75.53 4.82 51.42
N SER A 135 -74.65 5.78 51.76
CA SER A 135 -74.60 6.36 53.12
C SER A 135 -73.85 7.68 53.16
N ALA A 136 -74.58 8.76 53.45
CA ALA A 136 -74.06 10.11 53.60
C ALA A 136 -72.98 10.22 54.70
N VAL A 137 -71.70 10.21 54.32
CA VAL A 137 -70.61 10.80 55.13
C VAL A 137 -69.66 11.53 54.19
N GLN A 138 -69.92 12.83 53.99
CA GLN A 138 -68.94 13.74 53.41
C GLN A 138 -67.85 14.04 54.46
N PRO A 139 -66.55 14.04 54.12
CA PRO A 139 -65.54 14.61 54.99
C PRO A 139 -65.86 16.09 55.20
N LYS A 140 -66.22 16.45 56.44
CA LYS A 140 -66.62 17.80 56.84
C LYS A 140 -65.47 18.77 56.54
N ALA A 141 -65.74 19.78 55.72
CA ALA A 141 -64.79 20.82 55.38
C ALA A 141 -64.30 21.54 56.65
N PRO A 142 -63.01 21.88 56.77
CA PRO A 142 -62.55 22.80 57.81
C PRO A 142 -63.34 24.10 57.72
N GLY A 143 -63.86 24.57 58.86
CA GLY A 143 -64.86 25.63 58.94
C GLY A 143 -64.47 26.88 58.14
N GLY A 144 -65.30 27.25 57.16
CA GLY A 144 -65.13 28.43 56.30
C GLY A 144 -65.24 28.17 54.80
N PHE A 145 -65.17 26.91 54.35
CA PHE A 145 -65.34 26.56 52.93
C PHE A 145 -66.78 26.11 52.64
N LYS A 146 -67.38 26.63 51.56
CA LYS A 146 -68.71 26.19 51.08
C LYS A 146 -68.69 24.69 50.77
N ASP A 147 -69.83 24.02 50.93
CA ASP A 147 -70.01 22.59 50.68
C ASP A 147 -69.41 22.17 49.34
N TYR A 148 -68.66 21.07 49.35
CA TYR A 148 -67.98 20.55 48.16
C TYR A 148 -69.03 20.02 47.16
N GLN A 149 -69.33 20.80 46.13
CA GLN A 149 -70.11 20.32 44.98
C GLN A 149 -69.22 19.52 44.04
N ALA A 150 -69.50 18.22 43.93
CA ALA A 150 -68.90 17.36 42.93
C ALA A 150 -69.39 17.78 41.53
N ASN A 151 -68.58 18.58 40.83
CA ASN A 151 -68.84 18.92 39.43
C ASN A 151 -68.77 17.65 38.57
N GLY A 152 -69.85 17.31 37.86
CA GLY A 152 -69.91 16.17 36.91
C GLY A 152 -68.88 16.22 35.76
N LYS A 153 -68.15 17.34 35.62
CA LYS A 153 -67.01 17.50 34.70
C LYS A 153 -65.73 16.78 35.17
N SER A 154 -65.67 16.26 36.41
CA SER A 154 -64.52 15.53 36.94
C SER A 154 -64.15 14.28 36.13
N PHE A 155 -65.14 13.57 35.58
CA PHE A 155 -64.90 12.36 34.79
C PHE A 155 -64.16 12.65 33.48
N GLY A 156 -64.37 13.83 32.87
CA GLY A 156 -63.65 14.26 31.66
C GLY A 156 -62.16 14.48 31.91
N VAL A 157 -61.78 14.96 33.10
CA VAL A 157 -60.37 15.19 33.46
C VAL A 157 -59.60 13.88 33.63
N MET A 158 -60.24 12.83 34.17
CA MET A 158 -59.64 11.50 34.24
C MET A 158 -59.41 10.88 32.86
N SER A 159 -60.38 11.03 31.94
CA SER A 159 -60.23 10.57 30.56
C SER A 159 -59.11 11.31 29.85
N MET A 160 -58.98 12.62 30.07
CA MET A 160 -57.89 13.42 29.50
C MET A 160 -56.52 12.99 30.06
N LEU A 161 -56.43 12.73 31.37
CA LEU A 161 -55.19 12.23 31.98
C LEU A 161 -54.80 10.83 31.48
N GLN A 162 -55.78 9.94 31.25
CA GLN A 162 -55.53 8.64 30.64
C GLN A 162 -55.04 8.77 29.19
N GLN A 163 -55.66 9.65 28.41
CA GLN A 163 -55.19 9.97 27.06
C GLN A 163 -53.75 10.52 27.06
N LEU A 164 -53.41 11.41 28.00
CA LEU A 164 -52.02 11.89 28.14
C LEU A 164 -51.03 10.76 28.50
N VAL A 165 -51.43 9.77 29.30
CA VAL A 165 -50.59 8.60 29.58
C VAL A 165 -50.39 7.77 28.32
N ASP A 166 -51.44 7.55 27.55
CA ASP A 166 -51.36 6.79 26.30
C ASP A 166 -50.48 7.55 25.27
N ASP A 167 -50.66 8.87 25.15
CA ASP A 167 -49.86 9.75 24.29
C ASP A 167 -48.37 9.75 24.68
N THR A 168 -48.04 9.87 25.97
CA THR A 168 -46.63 9.82 26.44
C THR A 168 -45.97 8.46 26.14
N THR A 169 -46.72 7.36 26.28
CA THR A 169 -46.20 6.03 25.90
C THR A 169 -46.06 5.83 24.39
N ALA A 170 -46.96 6.41 23.59
CA ALA A 170 -46.86 6.42 22.14
C ALA A 170 -45.65 7.26 21.68
N MET A 171 -45.41 8.41 22.31
CA MET A 171 -44.24 9.26 22.05
C MET A 171 -42.93 8.56 22.41
N GLU A 172 -42.85 7.83 23.53
CA GLU A 172 -41.66 7.02 23.86
C GLU A 172 -41.41 5.95 22.79
N ALA A 173 -42.46 5.24 22.35
CA ALA A 173 -42.34 4.21 21.33
C ALA A 173 -41.90 4.78 19.97
N GLU A 174 -42.40 5.96 19.59
CA GLU A 174 -41.98 6.66 18.39
C GLU A 174 -40.52 7.13 18.47
N ALA A 175 -40.11 7.73 19.60
CA ALA A 175 -38.74 8.14 19.83
C ALA A 175 -37.76 6.95 19.73
N VAL A 176 -38.11 5.80 20.32
CA VAL A 176 -37.29 4.58 20.24
C VAL A 176 -37.19 4.05 18.80
N ARG A 177 -38.26 4.15 18.00
CA ARG A 177 -38.23 3.76 16.58
C ARG A 177 -37.37 4.71 15.77
N ALA A 178 -37.51 6.02 15.99
CA ALA A 178 -36.70 7.04 15.35
C ALA A 178 -35.21 6.83 15.64
N GLU A 179 -34.85 6.58 16.91
CA GLU A 179 -33.45 6.34 17.29
C GLU A 179 -32.87 5.06 16.66
N LYS A 180 -33.66 3.97 16.59
CA LYS A 180 -33.24 2.76 15.86
C LYS A 180 -32.97 3.03 14.39
N SER A 181 -33.85 3.77 13.73
CA SER A 181 -33.66 4.13 12.31
C SER A 181 -32.41 4.99 12.11
N ALA A 182 -32.17 5.95 13.01
CA ALA A 182 -31.00 6.82 12.98
C ALA A 182 -29.69 6.04 13.25
N GLN A 183 -29.71 5.06 14.16
CA GLN A 183 -28.57 4.15 14.38
C GLN A 183 -28.24 3.34 13.13
N THR A 184 -29.24 2.72 12.50
CA THR A 184 -29.02 1.94 11.27
C THR A 184 -28.49 2.80 10.11
N ALA A 185 -28.99 4.03 9.98
CA ALA A 185 -28.53 4.97 8.96
C ALA A 185 -27.07 5.40 9.22
N TYR A 186 -26.71 5.67 10.48
CA TYR A 186 -25.33 6.01 10.84
C TYR A 186 -24.36 4.84 10.62
N GLU A 187 -24.75 3.60 10.98
CA GLU A 187 -23.92 2.42 10.73
C GLU A 187 -23.69 2.20 9.23
N ALA A 188 -24.72 2.40 8.40
CA ALA A 188 -24.58 2.32 6.95
C ALA A 188 -23.64 3.41 6.42
N PHE A 189 -23.82 4.66 6.86
CA PHE A 189 -22.95 5.79 6.49
C PHE A 189 -21.49 5.57 6.93
N ALA A 190 -21.26 5.11 8.16
CA ALA A 190 -19.92 4.87 8.67
C ALA A 190 -19.20 3.75 7.92
N LYS A 191 -19.91 2.69 7.54
CA LYS A 191 -19.38 1.60 6.70
C LYS A 191 -19.03 2.11 5.30
N ASP A 192 -19.97 2.75 4.62
CA ASP A 192 -19.80 3.26 3.26
C ASP A 192 -18.66 4.30 3.15
N THR A 193 -18.55 5.19 4.14
CA THR A 193 -17.45 6.17 4.20
C THR A 193 -16.11 5.51 4.50
N THR A 194 -16.06 4.49 5.38
CA THR A 194 -14.81 3.77 5.66
C THR A 194 -14.37 2.94 4.45
N GLU A 195 -15.29 2.29 3.76
CA GLU A 195 -15.04 1.58 2.49
C GLU A 195 -14.55 2.55 1.41
N SER A 196 -15.17 3.73 1.29
CA SER A 196 -14.74 4.77 0.36
C SER A 196 -13.36 5.33 0.68
N ILE A 197 -13.04 5.56 1.96
CA ILE A 197 -11.71 6.00 2.40
C ILE A 197 -10.67 4.94 2.06
N THR A 198 -10.90 3.68 2.46
CA THR A 198 -9.95 2.58 2.20
C THR A 198 -9.76 2.33 0.70
N ALA A 199 -10.82 2.43 -0.11
CA ALA A 199 -10.72 2.33 -1.56
C ALA A 199 -9.87 3.45 -2.17
N LYS A 200 -10.03 4.70 -1.70
CA LYS A 200 -9.22 5.84 -2.16
C LYS A 200 -7.76 5.77 -1.67
N GLU A 201 -7.52 5.24 -0.46
CA GLU A 201 -6.17 5.00 0.07
C GLU A 201 -5.44 3.87 -0.66
N MET A 202 -6.17 2.84 -1.10
CA MET A 202 -5.60 1.68 -1.79
C MET A 202 -5.30 1.94 -3.28
N ARG A 203 -5.78 3.05 -3.86
CA ARG A 203 -5.41 3.46 -5.22
C ARG A 203 -3.89 3.70 -5.25
N PRO A 204 -3.11 2.84 -5.93
CA PRO A 204 -1.67 2.85 -5.80
C PRO A 204 -1.12 4.18 -6.31
N SER A 205 -0.42 4.90 -5.43
CA SER A 205 0.40 6.05 -5.82
C SER A 205 1.27 5.66 -7.01
N PRO A 206 1.45 6.52 -8.03
CA PRO A 206 2.38 6.24 -9.12
C PRO A 206 3.72 5.84 -8.53
N PRO A 207 4.39 4.81 -9.08
CA PRO A 207 5.66 4.35 -8.55
C PRO A 207 6.58 5.56 -8.37
N ARG A 208 7.02 5.80 -7.13
CA ARG A 208 8.02 6.82 -6.82
C ARG A 208 9.18 6.57 -7.77
N ASN A 209 9.40 7.51 -8.68
CA ASN A 209 10.32 7.35 -9.81
C ASN A 209 11.64 6.73 -9.30
N PRO A 210 11.95 5.47 -9.65
CA PRO A 210 13.12 4.76 -9.11
C PRO A 210 14.44 5.37 -9.63
N LEU A 211 14.36 6.37 -10.51
CA LEU A 211 15.51 7.06 -11.09
C LEU A 211 16.08 8.19 -10.22
N ARG A 212 15.61 8.42 -8.98
CA ARG A 212 16.39 9.27 -8.06
C ARG A 212 17.61 8.45 -7.60
N PRO A 213 18.83 8.73 -8.08
CA PRO A 213 19.98 7.94 -7.71
C PRO A 213 20.14 8.08 -6.20
N SER A 214 20.08 6.96 -5.47
CA SER A 214 20.42 6.93 -4.06
C SER A 214 21.83 7.50 -3.95
N SER A 215 21.91 8.70 -3.40
CA SER A 215 23.10 9.34 -2.84
C SER A 215 24.41 8.54 -2.97
N ARG A 216 25.29 9.03 -3.84
CA ARG A 216 26.75 8.97 -3.68
C ARG A 216 27.35 7.56 -3.47
N ARG A 217 27.27 6.69 -4.47
CA ARG A 217 28.42 5.78 -4.67
C ARG A 217 29.54 6.59 -5.31
N ARG A 218 30.35 7.24 -4.45
CA ARG A 218 31.65 7.81 -4.81
C ARG A 218 32.41 6.70 -5.54
N TRP A 219 32.63 6.87 -6.84
CA TRP A 219 33.55 6.02 -7.60
C TRP A 219 34.89 6.03 -6.86
N ARG A 220 35.18 4.97 -6.09
CA ARG A 220 36.54 4.72 -5.61
C ARG A 220 37.33 4.38 -6.87
N ARG A 221 38.14 5.35 -7.34
CA ARG A 221 39.26 5.05 -8.24
C ARG A 221 39.98 3.84 -7.64
N PRO A 222 40.19 2.75 -8.38
CA PRO A 222 40.97 1.63 -7.87
C PRO A 222 42.32 2.17 -7.41
N SER A 223 42.62 2.02 -6.13
CA SER A 223 43.95 2.35 -5.62
C SER A 223 44.94 1.45 -6.36
N ALA A 224 45.88 2.07 -7.07
CA ALA A 224 47.04 1.41 -7.63
C ALA A 224 47.83 0.73 -6.49
N ARG A 225 47.47 -0.52 -6.17
CA ARG A 225 48.21 -1.44 -5.30
C ARG A 225 47.65 -2.85 -5.50
N GLY A 226 47.81 -3.35 -6.73
CA GLY A 226 47.56 -4.73 -7.11
C GLY A 226 48.77 -5.24 -7.90
N ARG A 227 49.63 -5.98 -7.20
CA ARG A 227 50.85 -6.66 -7.68
C ARG A 227 50.90 -6.91 -9.19
N ALA A 228 51.87 -6.25 -9.84
CA ALA A 228 52.43 -6.70 -11.09
C ALA A 228 52.95 -8.14 -10.94
N ARG A 229 52.21 -9.13 -11.45
CA ARG A 229 52.84 -10.37 -11.90
C ARG A 229 53.59 -10.01 -13.17
N ARG A 230 54.88 -9.71 -13.01
CA ARG A 230 55.86 -9.72 -14.10
C ARG A 230 55.73 -11.07 -14.82
N ARG A 231 55.06 -11.10 -15.98
CA ARG A 231 55.41 -12.08 -17.00
C ARG A 231 56.76 -11.62 -17.52
N SER A 232 57.80 -12.31 -17.09
CA SER A 232 59.16 -12.12 -17.56
C SER A 232 59.17 -12.29 -19.08
N TRP A 233 59.42 -11.21 -19.80
CA TRP A 233 59.95 -11.29 -21.15
C TRP A 233 61.39 -11.78 -20.99
N GLY A 234 61.59 -13.09 -21.11
CA GLY A 234 62.91 -13.68 -21.22
C GLY A 234 63.47 -13.44 -22.63
N PRO A 235 64.77 -13.15 -22.77
CA PRO A 235 65.34 -12.82 -24.07
C PRO A 235 65.41 -14.04 -24.98
N CYS A 236 65.17 -13.78 -26.26
CA CYS A 236 65.44 -14.68 -27.39
C CYS A 236 66.81 -15.36 -27.24
N ARG A 237 66.83 -16.69 -27.01
CA ARG A 237 67.99 -17.53 -27.30
C ARG A 237 67.57 -18.79 -28.04
N ARG A 238 68.08 -18.90 -29.27
CA ARG A 238 68.11 -20.09 -30.12
C ARG A 238 68.52 -21.33 -29.31
N ARG A 239 67.78 -22.43 -29.44
CA ARG A 239 68.39 -23.76 -29.36
C ARG A 239 67.65 -24.79 -30.21
N ARG A 240 68.49 -25.51 -30.97
CA ARG A 240 68.21 -26.59 -31.90
C ARG A 240 67.51 -27.78 -31.23
N ARG A 241 66.56 -28.34 -31.99
CA ARG A 241 66.29 -29.76 -32.28
C ARG A 241 67.14 -30.81 -31.51
N SER A 242 66.48 -31.69 -30.77
CA SER A 242 66.88 -33.11 -30.62
C SER A 242 65.74 -33.98 -30.06
N SER A 243 65.40 -35.02 -30.84
CA SER A 243 64.91 -36.36 -30.45
C SER A 243 63.68 -36.51 -29.54
N MET A 244 62.56 -36.88 -30.17
CA MET A 244 61.44 -37.60 -29.55
C MET A 244 61.66 -39.13 -29.60
N LYS A 245 61.16 -39.80 -28.56
CA LYS A 245 60.59 -41.18 -28.43
C LYS A 245 61.32 -42.10 -27.42
N PRO A 246 60.64 -43.11 -26.80
CA PRO A 246 59.19 -43.32 -26.64
C PRO A 246 58.72 -43.87 -25.25
N ALA A 247 57.39 -43.95 -25.15
CA ALA A 247 56.57 -45.00 -24.50
C ALA A 247 56.44 -45.12 -22.97
N THR A 248 55.16 -45.05 -22.55
CA THR A 248 54.37 -45.96 -21.68
C THR A 248 53.45 -45.08 -20.81
N GLY A 249 52.15 -45.28 -20.63
CA GLY A 249 51.20 -46.34 -20.93
C GLY A 249 50.00 -46.13 -19.98
N CYS A 250 48.93 -46.89 -20.20
CA CYS A 250 47.80 -47.13 -19.28
C CYS A 250 46.61 -46.15 -19.25
N SER A 251 45.61 -46.56 -20.02
CA SER A 251 44.16 -46.46 -19.84
C SER A 251 43.63 -46.37 -18.40
N ARG A 252 42.53 -45.63 -18.20
CA ARG A 252 41.38 -46.07 -17.38
C ARG A 252 40.11 -45.24 -17.60
N THR A 253 39.17 -45.89 -18.26
CA THR A 253 37.73 -46.00 -17.93
C THR A 253 37.09 -44.96 -16.99
N SER A 254 36.04 -44.36 -17.54
CA SER A 254 34.88 -43.69 -16.93
C SER A 254 34.28 -44.39 -15.70
N ARG A 255 33.87 -43.60 -14.70
CA ARG A 255 32.80 -43.95 -13.75
C ARG A 255 31.90 -42.74 -13.43
N PRO A 256 30.62 -42.97 -13.06
CA PRO A 256 29.51 -42.06 -13.30
C PRO A 256 29.15 -41.16 -12.09
N GLY A 257 28.27 -40.21 -12.36
CA GLY A 257 27.83 -39.13 -11.47
C GLY A 257 27.14 -39.57 -10.17
N ARG A 258 27.22 -38.66 -9.20
CA ARG A 258 26.65 -38.78 -7.85
C ARG A 258 25.44 -37.85 -7.74
N ALA A 259 24.28 -38.41 -7.36
CA ALA A 259 23.01 -37.71 -7.14
C ALA A 259 23.03 -36.77 -5.91
N PRO A 260 22.17 -35.73 -5.86
CA PRO A 260 21.94 -34.94 -4.65
C PRO A 260 20.77 -35.47 -3.80
N ALA A 261 20.92 -35.36 -2.47
CA ALA A 261 20.00 -35.83 -1.45
C ALA A 261 18.95 -34.78 -1.03
N THR A 262 17.69 -35.24 -1.00
CA THR A 262 16.59 -35.00 -0.02
C THR A 262 16.41 -33.63 0.65
N ARG A 263 15.20 -33.05 0.51
CA ARG A 263 14.47 -32.40 1.62
C ARG A 263 13.00 -32.81 1.61
N ARG A 264 12.60 -33.45 2.71
CA ARG A 264 11.25 -33.93 3.04
C ARG A 264 10.55 -32.80 3.80
N TRP A 265 9.36 -32.40 3.33
CA TRP A 265 8.42 -31.57 4.07
C TRP A 265 7.39 -32.50 4.71
N THR A 266 7.19 -32.40 6.01
CA THR A 266 6.08 -33.03 6.74
C THR A 266 5.00 -31.99 6.98
N LEU A 267 3.77 -32.40 6.69
CA LEU A 267 2.51 -31.86 7.24
C LEU A 267 2.37 -32.25 8.70
#